data_AF-A0A930LWD4-F1
#
_entry.id   AF-A0A930LWD4-F1
#
_cell.length_a   1.000
_cell.length_b   1.000
_cell.length_c   1.000
_cell.angle_alpha   90.00
_cell.angle_beta   90.00
_cell.angle_gamma   90.00
#
_symmetry.space_group_name_H-M   'P 1'
#
loop_
_entity.id
_entity.type
_entity.pdbx_description
1 polymer ?
#
loop_
_entity_poly.entity_id
_entity_poly.type
_entity_poly.pdbx_seq_one_letter_code
_entity_poly.pdbx_strand_id
1 'polypeptide(L)'
;KTAESEGLLSVFEELNEADEFTISADPYYETEHFGIGAKTSPFQIAGVMQNGTVLTSKVEPDYRGEFKTLGDVVLPDSEVPEQFFIAPDKVPSWEYLKGAKKEKRINKTSGFEYFYTEGSMSFPDPLDRPARTILTGEGGSGASRFKHVVVGDSGAYRRLVPDELDQLQGFPRGWTDTGMSDGNRAFCMGNALVVGIPHEIGKAIARRHNQ
;
A
#
# COMPACT_ATOMS: atom_id res chain seq x y z
N LYS A 1 22.02 -33.01 -18.23
CA LYS A 1 22.71 -31.79 -17.73
C LYS A 1 22.19 -30.61 -18.51
N THR A 2 21.11 -30.02 -18.01
CA THR A 2 20.50 -28.82 -18.58
C THR A 2 19.96 -28.05 -17.39
N ALA A 3 20.29 -26.77 -17.38
CA ALA A 3 20.40 -25.93 -16.19
C ALA A 3 19.13 -25.91 -15.34
N GLU A 4 19.36 -25.96 -14.03
CA GLU A 4 18.37 -25.73 -13.00
C GLU A 4 17.67 -24.40 -13.27
N SER A 5 16.35 -24.49 -13.47
CA SER A 5 15.46 -23.35 -13.43
C SER A 5 15.27 -22.93 -11.97
N GLU A 6 16.33 -22.46 -11.32
CA GLU A 6 16.22 -21.82 -10.01
C GLU A 6 15.58 -20.43 -10.20
N GLY A 7 14.35 -20.27 -9.72
CA GLY A 7 13.76 -18.95 -9.48
C GLY A 7 12.43 -18.65 -10.19
N LEU A 8 11.86 -19.56 -10.99
CA LEU A 8 10.44 -19.46 -11.32
C LEU A 8 9.67 -20.32 -10.33
N LEU A 9 8.87 -19.68 -9.48
CA LEU A 9 7.70 -20.36 -8.91
C LEU A 9 6.96 -20.99 -10.08
N SER A 10 6.93 -22.32 -10.12
CA SER A 10 5.99 -23.05 -10.96
C SER A 10 4.61 -22.72 -10.41
N VAL A 11 3.99 -21.64 -10.88
CA VAL A 11 2.59 -21.29 -10.57
C VAL A 11 1.70 -22.20 -11.41
N PHE A 12 1.77 -23.49 -11.13
CA PHE A 12 0.85 -24.51 -11.65
C PHE A 12 0.67 -25.58 -10.58
N GLU A 13 0.32 -25.17 -9.35
CA GLU A 13 -0.67 -25.99 -8.64
C GLU A 13 -2.02 -25.70 -9.32
N GLU A 14 -2.72 -26.74 -9.74
CA GLU A 14 -4.09 -26.61 -10.21
C GLU A 14 -4.89 -25.91 -9.10
N LEU A 15 -5.41 -24.73 -9.39
CA LEU A 15 -6.40 -24.09 -8.51
C LEU A 15 -7.63 -25.00 -8.51
N ASN A 16 -7.76 -25.82 -7.47
CA ASN A 16 -8.85 -26.80 -7.36
C ASN A 16 -10.24 -26.13 -7.33
N GLU A 17 -10.31 -24.87 -6.89
CA GLU A 17 -11.53 -24.07 -6.83
C GLU A 17 -11.23 -22.62 -7.24
N ALA A 18 -11.78 -22.18 -8.37
CA ALA A 18 -11.75 -20.78 -8.81
C ALA A 18 -13.16 -20.35 -9.22
N ASP A 19 -13.55 -19.16 -8.80
CA ASP A 19 -14.78 -18.52 -9.22
C ASP A 19 -14.53 -17.77 -10.55
N GLU A 20 -15.50 -17.84 -11.46
CA GLU A 20 -15.47 -17.11 -12.73
C GLU A 20 -16.73 -16.26 -12.88
N PHE A 21 -16.57 -15.00 -13.28
CA PHE A 21 -17.68 -14.11 -13.63
C PHE A 21 -17.25 -13.06 -14.65
N THR A 22 -18.22 -12.36 -15.24
CA THR A 22 -17.95 -11.30 -16.24
C THR A 22 -18.35 -9.93 -15.71
N ILE A 23 -17.58 -8.92 -16.06
CA ILE A 23 -17.83 -7.50 -15.86
C ILE A 23 -18.15 -6.89 -17.22
N SER A 24 -19.24 -6.16 -17.33
CA SER A 24 -19.64 -5.45 -18.54
C SER A 24 -18.58 -4.42 -18.95
N ALA A 25 -18.44 -4.21 -20.25
CA ALA A 25 -17.61 -3.15 -20.80
C ALA A 25 -18.22 -1.74 -20.58
N ASP A 26 -19.50 -1.65 -20.19
CA ASP A 26 -20.16 -0.39 -19.86
C ASP A 26 -19.95 -0.04 -18.38
N PRO A 27 -19.12 0.97 -18.05
CA PRO A 27 -18.85 1.35 -16.68
C PRO A 27 -20.06 1.96 -15.96
N TYR A 28 -21.02 2.54 -16.69
CA TYR A 28 -22.23 3.09 -16.11
C TYR A 28 -23.14 1.96 -15.62
N TYR A 29 -23.32 0.93 -16.46
CA TYR A 29 -24.05 -0.26 -16.10
C TYR A 29 -23.46 -0.93 -14.85
N GLU A 30 -22.13 -1.15 -14.81
CA GLU A 30 -21.48 -1.78 -13.66
C GLU A 30 -21.59 -0.95 -12.38
N THR A 31 -21.48 0.38 -12.47
CA THR A 31 -21.63 1.26 -11.31
C THR A 31 -23.02 1.11 -10.67
N GLU A 32 -24.06 0.91 -11.48
CA GLU A 32 -25.43 0.76 -10.99
C GLU A 32 -25.79 -0.68 -10.60
N HIS A 33 -25.21 -1.70 -11.23
CA HIS A 33 -25.69 -3.08 -11.10
C HIS A 33 -24.72 -4.03 -10.40
N PHE A 34 -23.41 -3.72 -10.36
CA PHE A 34 -22.40 -4.63 -9.83
C PHE A 34 -22.64 -4.89 -8.33
N GLY A 35 -22.72 -6.16 -7.96
CA GLY A 35 -22.86 -6.58 -6.56
C GLY A 35 -24.20 -6.27 -5.91
N ILE A 36 -25.24 -5.84 -6.65
CA ILE A 36 -26.59 -5.70 -6.09
C ILE A 36 -27.03 -7.04 -5.48
N GLY A 37 -27.41 -7.01 -4.20
CA GLY A 37 -27.85 -8.20 -3.45
C GLY A 37 -26.72 -9.11 -2.95
N ALA A 38 -25.46 -8.83 -3.31
CA ALA A 38 -24.32 -9.57 -2.80
C ALA A 38 -24.06 -9.20 -1.33
N LYS A 39 -23.88 -10.22 -0.48
CA LYS A 39 -23.51 -10.01 0.93
C LYS A 39 -22.02 -9.76 1.12
N THR A 40 -21.22 -10.28 0.20
CA THR A 40 -19.75 -10.21 0.19
C THR A 40 -19.27 -9.94 -1.23
N SER A 41 -18.06 -9.42 -1.36
CA SER A 41 -17.40 -9.28 -2.66
C SER A 41 -17.31 -10.64 -3.38
N PRO A 42 -17.55 -10.71 -4.71
CA PRO A 42 -17.27 -11.90 -5.51
C PRO A 42 -15.76 -12.09 -5.78
N PHE A 43 -14.95 -11.05 -5.60
CA PHE A 43 -13.49 -11.15 -5.69
C PHE A 43 -12.90 -11.81 -4.46
N GLN A 44 -12.03 -12.79 -4.69
CA GLN A 44 -11.17 -13.41 -3.69
C GLN A 44 -9.81 -12.68 -3.61
N ILE A 45 -8.85 -13.23 -2.87
CA ILE A 45 -7.57 -12.58 -2.58
C ILE A 45 -6.55 -12.61 -3.74
N ALA A 46 -6.79 -13.41 -4.78
CA ALA A 46 -6.06 -13.35 -6.03
C ALA A 46 -6.96 -13.63 -7.24
N GLY A 47 -6.52 -13.22 -8.41
CA GLY A 47 -7.23 -13.45 -9.66
C GLY A 47 -6.60 -12.73 -10.84
N VAL A 48 -7.13 -13.01 -12.02
CA VAL A 48 -6.80 -12.33 -13.27
C VAL A 48 -8.08 -11.92 -13.96
N MET A 49 -8.05 -10.78 -14.65
CA MET A 49 -9.16 -10.34 -15.50
C MET A 49 -8.64 -10.08 -16.90
N GLN A 50 -9.34 -10.61 -17.90
CA GLN A 50 -9.06 -10.33 -19.30
C GLN A 50 -10.38 -10.15 -20.06
N ASN A 51 -10.51 -9.04 -20.78
CA ASN A 51 -11.70 -8.71 -21.58
C ASN A 51 -13.02 -8.80 -20.80
N GLY A 52 -13.00 -8.37 -19.52
CA GLY A 52 -14.17 -8.41 -18.63
C GLY A 52 -14.39 -9.76 -17.96
N THR A 53 -13.78 -10.85 -18.42
CA THR A 53 -13.84 -12.15 -17.74
C THR A 53 -12.85 -12.18 -16.58
N VAL A 54 -13.36 -12.42 -15.38
CA VAL A 54 -12.60 -12.53 -14.13
C VAL A 54 -12.50 -13.98 -13.75
N LEU A 55 -11.28 -14.43 -13.46
CA LEU A 55 -11.00 -15.67 -12.73
C LEU A 55 -10.42 -15.27 -11.37
N THR A 56 -11.01 -15.72 -10.27
CA THR A 56 -10.57 -15.37 -8.92
C THR A 56 -10.60 -16.56 -7.98
N SER A 57 -9.66 -16.64 -7.05
CA SER A 57 -9.55 -17.76 -6.13
C SER A 57 -8.91 -17.34 -4.81
N LYS A 58 -9.17 -18.13 -3.77
CA LYS A 58 -8.43 -18.04 -2.51
C LYS A 58 -7.10 -18.75 -2.71
N VAL A 59 -6.01 -18.04 -2.45
CA VAL A 59 -4.65 -18.56 -2.62
C VAL A 59 -3.82 -18.30 -1.38
N GLU A 60 -2.82 -19.12 -1.13
CA GLU A 60 -1.78 -18.81 -0.16
C GLU A 60 -0.54 -18.32 -0.91
N PRO A 61 0.11 -17.22 -0.46
CA PRO A 61 1.31 -16.75 -1.11
C PRO A 61 2.48 -17.73 -0.86
N ASP A 62 2.93 -18.43 -1.90
CA ASP A 62 4.19 -19.19 -1.88
C ASP A 62 5.31 -18.32 -2.42
N TYR A 63 5.84 -17.41 -1.62
CA TYR A 63 7.05 -16.65 -1.95
C TYR A 63 8.18 -17.05 -1.00
N ARG A 64 9.28 -17.52 -1.58
CA ARG A 64 10.45 -18.05 -0.86
C ARG A 64 11.70 -17.19 -1.01
N GLY A 65 11.55 -16.01 -1.61
CA GLY A 65 12.64 -15.06 -1.76
C GLY A 65 12.83 -14.20 -0.51
N GLU A 66 13.68 -13.18 -0.65
CA GLU A 66 13.90 -12.21 0.42
C GLU A 66 12.66 -11.33 0.62
N PHE A 67 12.31 -11.11 1.89
CA PHE A 67 11.28 -10.18 2.30
C PHE A 67 11.91 -8.98 2.99
N LYS A 68 11.23 -7.84 2.90
CA LYS A 68 11.55 -6.65 3.69
C LYS A 68 10.34 -6.19 4.48
N THR A 69 10.57 -5.80 5.71
CA THR A 69 9.64 -5.18 6.63
C THR A 69 9.83 -3.66 6.63
N LEU A 70 8.92 -2.94 7.28
CA LEU A 70 9.11 -1.51 7.54
C LEU A 70 10.37 -1.26 8.39
N GLY A 71 10.71 -2.17 9.32
CA GLY A 71 11.92 -2.06 10.14
C GLY A 71 13.22 -2.08 9.33
N ASP A 72 13.24 -2.80 8.21
CA ASP A 72 14.45 -2.94 7.38
C ASP A 72 14.83 -1.66 6.62
N VAL A 73 13.92 -0.69 6.53
CA VAL A 73 14.16 0.60 5.86
C VAL A 73 14.30 1.77 6.82
N VAL A 74 13.84 1.61 8.07
CA VAL A 74 13.78 2.68 9.07
C VAL A 74 15.21 3.02 9.53
N LEU A 75 15.56 4.30 9.39
CA LEU A 75 16.87 4.83 9.76
C LEU A 75 17.00 4.99 11.29
N PRO A 76 18.23 4.90 11.84
CA PRO A 76 18.48 5.26 13.24
C PRO A 76 18.16 6.74 13.48
N ASP A 77 17.74 7.11 14.70
CA ASP A 77 17.30 8.48 14.98
C ASP A 77 18.43 9.51 14.80
N SER A 78 19.70 9.09 14.90
CA SER A 78 20.87 9.94 14.62
C SER A 78 20.96 10.44 13.18
N GLU A 79 20.27 9.79 12.24
CA GLU A 79 20.23 10.18 10.82
C GLU A 79 18.93 10.89 10.44
N VAL A 80 18.00 11.06 11.37
CA VAL A 80 16.69 11.65 11.13
C VAL A 80 16.72 13.14 11.51
N PRO A 81 16.39 14.07 10.60
CA PRO A 81 16.28 15.47 10.95
C PRO A 81 15.16 15.74 11.97
N GLU A 82 15.41 16.65 12.92
CA GLU A 82 14.50 16.96 14.04
C GLU A 82 13.05 17.23 13.61
N GLN A 83 12.86 17.86 12.45
CA GLN A 83 11.54 18.20 11.88
C GLN A 83 10.64 16.99 11.56
N PHE A 84 11.18 15.77 11.54
CA PHE A 84 10.41 14.55 11.34
C PHE A 84 9.88 13.93 12.63
N PHE A 85 10.43 14.33 13.79
CA PHE A 85 9.94 13.91 15.09
C PHE A 85 8.60 14.59 15.41
N ILE A 86 7.72 13.86 16.06
CA ILE A 86 6.41 14.32 16.47
C ILE A 86 6.53 14.78 17.92
N ALA A 87 6.31 16.08 18.15
CA ALA A 87 6.32 16.64 19.49
C ALA A 87 5.26 15.97 20.38
N PRO A 88 5.54 15.72 21.68
CA PRO A 88 4.62 15.01 22.57
C PRO A 88 3.21 15.60 22.64
N ASP A 89 3.07 16.92 22.55
CA ASP A 89 1.78 17.62 22.55
C ASP A 89 0.95 17.38 21.28
N LYS A 90 1.59 16.91 20.20
CA LYS A 90 0.93 16.57 18.94
C LYS A 90 0.49 15.11 18.84
N VAL A 91 1.09 14.21 19.63
CA VAL A 91 0.78 12.76 19.62
C VAL A 91 -0.73 12.47 19.77
N PRO A 92 -1.48 13.13 20.67
CA PRO A 92 -2.93 12.88 20.81
C PRO A 92 -3.74 13.12 19.52
N SER A 93 -3.29 14.06 18.67
CA SER A 93 -3.95 14.30 17.37
C SER A 93 -3.74 13.14 16.41
N TRP A 94 -2.56 12.51 16.44
CA TRP A 94 -2.26 11.32 15.64
C TRP A 94 -3.06 10.11 16.10
N GLU A 95 -3.12 9.90 17.42
CA GLU A 95 -3.91 8.83 18.04
C GLU A 95 -5.39 8.94 17.67
N TYR A 96 -5.98 10.15 17.77
CA TYR A 96 -7.38 10.38 17.39
C TYR A 96 -7.64 10.15 15.89
N LEU A 97 -6.73 10.61 15.02
CA LEU A 97 -6.90 10.43 13.57
C LEU A 97 -6.76 8.96 13.12
N LYS A 98 -5.89 8.18 13.78
CA LYS A 98 -5.72 6.74 13.52
C LYS A 98 -6.70 5.85 14.28
N GLY A 99 -7.29 6.35 15.36
CA GLY A 99 -8.31 5.65 16.15
C GLY A 99 -9.62 5.45 15.39
N ALA A 100 -10.39 4.46 15.85
CA ALA A 100 -11.75 4.25 15.38
C ALA A 100 -12.65 5.40 15.86
N LYS A 101 -13.57 5.86 15.01
CA LYS A 101 -14.53 6.92 15.34
C LYS A 101 -15.86 6.70 14.66
N LYS A 102 -16.92 7.18 15.30
CA LYS A 102 -18.28 7.20 14.79
C LYS A 102 -18.93 8.53 15.12
N GLU A 103 -18.95 9.43 14.15
CA GLU A 103 -19.35 10.82 14.33
C GLU A 103 -20.62 11.12 13.56
N LYS A 104 -21.55 11.83 14.18
CA LYS A 104 -22.73 12.33 13.49
C LYS A 104 -22.32 13.50 12.58
N ARG A 105 -22.64 13.42 11.28
CA ARG A 105 -22.41 14.48 10.29
C ARG A 105 -23.71 14.82 9.57
N ILE A 106 -23.77 16.04 9.07
CA ILE A 106 -24.89 16.55 8.27
C ILE A 106 -24.34 16.92 6.90
N ASN A 107 -24.93 16.36 5.84
CA ASN A 107 -24.62 16.80 4.48
C ASN A 107 -25.11 18.25 4.33
N LYS A 108 -24.19 19.19 4.10
CA LYS A 108 -24.51 20.64 4.05
C LYS A 108 -25.48 21.00 2.92
N THR A 109 -25.52 20.21 1.85
CA THR A 109 -26.36 20.46 0.68
C THR A 109 -27.75 19.86 0.83
N SER A 110 -27.84 18.60 1.27
CA SER A 110 -29.11 17.87 1.36
C SER A 110 -29.77 17.90 2.75
N GLY A 111 -29.05 18.33 3.79
CA GLY A 111 -29.50 18.29 5.18
C GLY A 111 -29.55 16.89 5.78
N PHE A 112 -29.18 15.85 5.03
CA PHE A 112 -29.26 14.46 5.49
C PHE A 112 -28.23 14.18 6.60
N GLU A 113 -28.72 13.64 7.72
CA GLU A 113 -27.87 13.21 8.83
C GLU A 113 -27.35 11.80 8.58
N TYR A 114 -26.04 11.60 8.75
CA TYR A 114 -25.41 10.29 8.64
C TYR A 114 -24.32 10.13 9.69
N PHE A 115 -23.97 8.89 10.01
CA PHE A 115 -22.80 8.60 10.83
C PHE A 115 -21.58 8.40 9.94
N TYR A 116 -20.60 9.29 10.06
CA TYR A 116 -19.27 9.04 9.55
C TYR A 116 -18.57 8.05 10.49
N THR A 117 -18.42 6.81 10.02
CA THR A 117 -17.77 5.73 10.77
C THR A 117 -16.44 5.41 10.10
N GLU A 118 -15.40 5.28 10.90
CA GLU A 118 -14.05 4.96 10.45
C GLU A 118 -13.42 3.96 11.43
N GLY A 119 -12.81 2.88 10.91
CA GLY A 119 -12.15 1.87 11.74
C GLY A 119 -10.85 2.38 12.36
N SER A 120 -10.20 1.61 13.23
CA SER A 120 -8.85 1.93 13.71
C SER A 120 -7.79 1.52 12.70
N MET A 121 -6.63 2.18 12.75
CA MET A 121 -5.40 1.73 12.12
C MET A 121 -4.31 1.57 13.18
N SER A 122 -3.25 0.84 12.84
CA SER A 122 -2.12 0.73 13.74
C SER A 122 -1.46 2.09 13.95
N PHE A 123 -1.16 2.35 15.22
CA PHE A 123 -0.37 3.48 15.67
C PHE A 123 0.45 3.02 16.89
N PRO A 124 1.78 3.11 16.83
CA PRO A 124 2.59 3.36 15.63
C PRO A 124 2.42 2.25 14.58
N ASP A 125 2.91 2.50 13.37
CA ASP A 125 3.12 1.48 12.36
C ASP A 125 4.24 0.53 12.85
N PRO A 126 3.97 -0.78 12.95
CA PRO A 126 4.92 -1.73 13.52
C PRO A 126 5.98 -2.11 12.49
N LEU A 127 7.17 -2.36 13.00
CA LEU A 127 8.38 -2.54 12.21
C LEU A 127 8.60 -3.98 11.74
N ASP A 128 7.86 -4.95 12.29
CA ASP A 128 7.99 -6.39 12.03
C ASP A 128 7.18 -6.90 10.83
N ARG A 129 6.52 -5.99 10.11
CA ARG A 129 5.65 -6.31 8.97
C ARG A 129 5.88 -5.36 7.80
N PRO A 130 5.36 -5.67 6.60
CA PRO A 130 5.45 -4.77 5.45
C PRO A 130 4.82 -3.40 5.73
N ALA A 131 5.38 -2.36 5.13
CA ALA A 131 4.78 -1.04 5.16
C ALA A 131 3.39 -1.04 4.50
N ARG A 132 2.53 -0.12 4.94
CA ARG A 132 1.29 0.15 4.21
C ARG A 132 1.62 0.94 2.95
N THR A 133 0.64 1.10 2.06
CA THR A 133 0.77 1.94 0.88
C THR A 133 1.18 3.37 1.27
N ILE A 134 2.26 3.86 0.66
CA ILE A 134 2.69 5.26 0.74
C ILE A 134 1.68 6.11 -0.02
N LEU A 135 1.17 7.17 0.62
CA LEU A 135 0.33 8.17 -0.05
C LEU A 135 1.11 9.46 -0.30
N THR A 136 0.63 10.26 -1.25
CA THR A 136 1.28 11.53 -1.63
C THR A 136 1.39 12.55 -0.50
N GLY A 137 0.59 12.40 0.56
CA GLY A 137 0.59 13.26 1.73
C GLY A 137 1.71 13.02 2.74
N GLU A 138 2.54 11.98 2.62
CA GLU A 138 3.54 11.58 3.65
C GLU A 138 4.49 12.71 4.08
N GLY A 139 4.90 13.59 3.16
CA GLY A 139 5.90 14.62 3.43
C GLY A 139 5.43 15.74 4.38
N GLY A 140 4.12 15.93 4.57
CA GLY A 140 3.61 17.00 5.43
C GLY A 140 3.78 16.73 6.93
N SER A 141 3.99 17.77 7.74
CA SER A 141 4.19 17.65 9.21
C SER A 141 2.90 17.42 10.01
N GLY A 142 1.75 17.82 9.47
CA GLY A 142 0.46 17.71 10.16
C GLY A 142 0.02 16.26 10.39
N ALA A 143 -0.68 16.04 11.52
CA ALA A 143 -1.26 14.74 11.83
C ALA A 143 -2.20 14.27 10.72
N SER A 144 -2.12 13.00 10.38
CA SER A 144 -2.95 12.37 9.37
C SER A 144 -3.13 10.91 9.70
N ARG A 145 -4.34 10.42 9.44
CA ARG A 145 -4.65 9.00 9.51
C ARG A 145 -3.68 8.20 8.64
N PHE A 146 -3.56 8.58 7.37
CA PHE A 146 -2.92 7.74 6.35
C PHE A 146 -1.41 7.64 6.45
N LYS A 147 -0.77 8.66 7.04
CA LYS A 147 0.69 8.76 7.10
C LYS A 147 1.31 7.68 7.98
N HIS A 148 2.53 7.30 7.66
CA HIS A 148 3.31 6.39 8.48
C HIS A 148 3.87 7.12 9.70
N VAL A 149 3.77 6.48 10.87
CA VAL A 149 4.44 6.92 12.09
C VAL A 149 5.08 5.73 12.75
N VAL A 150 6.37 5.81 13.05
CA VAL A 150 7.13 4.77 13.75
C VAL A 150 7.62 5.30 15.09
N VAL A 151 8.04 4.37 15.97
CA VAL A 151 8.80 4.71 17.17
C VAL A 151 10.27 4.47 16.85
N GLY A 152 11.08 5.54 16.96
CA GLY A 152 12.52 5.49 16.77
C GLY A 152 13.25 4.75 17.89
N ASP A 153 14.55 4.55 17.74
CA ASP A 153 15.38 3.88 18.74
C ASP A 153 15.52 4.69 20.04
N SER A 154 15.28 6.00 20.00
CA SER A 154 15.16 6.86 21.19
C SER A 154 13.84 6.69 21.96
N GLY A 155 12.87 5.97 21.39
CA GLY A 155 11.49 5.88 21.91
C GLY A 155 10.58 7.03 21.47
N ALA A 156 11.07 7.99 20.68
CA ALA A 156 10.27 9.09 20.16
C ALA A 156 9.42 8.66 18.95
N TYR A 157 8.21 9.22 18.84
CA TYR A 157 7.40 9.08 17.63
C TYR A 157 7.95 9.96 16.51
N ARG A 158 8.06 9.41 15.31
CA ARG A 158 8.47 10.18 14.12
C ARG A 158 7.78 9.72 12.85
N ARG A 159 7.74 10.62 11.88
CA ARG A 159 7.33 10.36 10.51
C ARG A 159 8.47 9.69 9.74
N LEU A 160 8.14 9.09 8.59
CA LEU A 160 9.17 8.61 7.67
C LEU A 160 9.85 9.78 6.95
N VAL A 161 11.17 9.67 6.76
CA VAL A 161 11.94 10.61 5.95
C VAL A 161 11.89 10.22 4.47
N PRO A 162 12.11 11.15 3.52
CA PRO A 162 12.06 10.83 2.09
C PRO A 162 12.94 9.66 1.65
N ASP A 163 14.11 9.49 2.27
CA ASP A 163 15.02 8.37 2.00
C ASP A 163 14.41 7.00 2.34
N GLU A 164 13.63 6.91 3.42
CA GLU A 164 12.89 5.70 3.80
C GLU A 164 11.76 5.44 2.80
N LEU A 165 11.11 6.50 2.29
CA LEU A 165 10.06 6.39 1.25
C LEU A 165 10.65 5.90 -0.09
N ASP A 166 11.84 6.37 -0.47
CA ASP A 166 12.55 5.91 -1.67
C ASP A 166 12.79 4.39 -1.59
N GLN A 167 13.31 3.92 -0.44
CA GLN A 167 13.58 2.49 -0.20
C GLN A 167 12.32 1.64 -0.21
N LEU A 168 11.22 2.12 0.38
CA LEU A 168 9.93 1.40 0.37
C LEU A 168 9.35 1.21 -1.04
N GLN A 169 9.63 2.14 -1.96
CA GLN A 169 9.27 1.99 -3.37
C GLN A 169 10.32 1.19 -4.18
N GLY A 170 11.39 0.72 -3.55
CA GLY A 170 12.45 -0.05 -4.20
C GLY A 170 13.49 0.79 -4.93
N PHE A 171 13.54 2.10 -4.70
CA PHE A 171 14.59 2.98 -5.22
C PHE A 171 15.78 3.06 -4.25
N PRO A 172 17.00 3.37 -4.75
CA PRO A 172 18.13 3.71 -3.89
C PRO A 172 17.85 4.88 -2.95
N ARG A 173 18.54 4.92 -1.81
CA ARG A 173 18.47 6.06 -0.88
C ARG A 173 18.90 7.35 -1.61
N GLY A 174 18.14 8.44 -1.41
CA GLY A 174 18.40 9.72 -2.05
C GLY A 174 18.00 9.78 -3.52
N TRP A 175 17.25 8.80 -4.03
CA TRP A 175 16.81 8.79 -5.43
C TRP A 175 16.01 10.04 -5.82
N THR A 176 15.19 10.54 -4.89
CA THR A 176 14.42 11.77 -5.09
C THR A 176 15.14 13.05 -4.68
N ASP A 177 16.39 12.96 -4.19
CA ASP A 177 17.17 14.12 -3.76
C ASP A 177 17.81 14.86 -4.94
N THR A 178 16.95 15.49 -5.75
CA THR A 178 17.36 16.26 -6.93
C THR A 178 17.12 17.77 -6.73
N GLY A 179 17.15 18.24 -5.48
CA GLY A 179 16.74 19.60 -5.10
C GLY A 179 15.23 19.76 -4.86
N MET A 180 14.48 18.66 -4.78
CA MET A 180 13.06 18.67 -4.41
C MET A 180 12.89 18.91 -2.90
N SER A 181 11.78 19.56 -2.51
CA SER A 181 11.38 19.61 -1.10
C SER A 181 10.93 18.24 -0.60
N ASP A 182 11.02 17.97 0.71
CA ASP A 182 10.55 16.72 1.31
C ASP A 182 9.10 16.38 0.93
N GLY A 183 8.25 17.40 0.82
CA GLY A 183 6.87 17.25 0.35
C GLY A 183 6.77 16.74 -1.09
N ASN A 184 7.58 17.28 -2.00
CA ASN A 184 7.61 16.84 -3.40
C ASN A 184 8.23 15.45 -3.53
N ARG A 185 9.27 15.14 -2.75
CA ARG A 185 9.87 13.80 -2.70
C ARG A 185 8.83 12.74 -2.28
N ALA A 186 8.08 13.02 -1.21
CA ALA A 186 6.97 12.18 -0.77
C ALA A 186 5.82 12.10 -1.80
N PHE A 187 5.51 13.20 -2.48
CA PHE A 187 4.51 13.21 -3.56
C PHE A 187 4.92 12.30 -4.72
N CYS A 188 6.20 12.31 -5.12
CA CYS A 188 6.74 11.40 -6.12
C CYS A 188 6.62 9.95 -5.67
N MET A 189 7.04 9.62 -4.46
CA MET A 189 6.96 8.26 -3.93
C MET A 189 5.51 7.78 -3.73
N GLY A 190 4.58 8.65 -3.36
CA GLY A 190 3.16 8.29 -3.25
C GLY A 190 2.48 7.97 -4.59
N ASN A 191 3.06 8.36 -5.72
CA ASN A 191 2.58 8.04 -7.07
C ASN A 191 3.43 6.98 -7.78
N ALA A 192 4.54 6.54 -7.18
CA ALA A 192 5.45 5.59 -7.78
C ALA A 192 4.89 4.16 -7.73
N LEU A 193 5.31 3.35 -8.70
CA LEU A 193 5.18 1.89 -8.62
C LEU A 193 6.39 1.33 -7.85
N VAL A 194 6.17 0.27 -7.08
CA VAL A 194 7.26 -0.48 -6.43
C VAL A 194 8.13 -1.08 -7.52
N VAL A 195 9.39 -0.64 -7.64
CA VAL A 195 10.28 -0.87 -8.79
C VAL A 195 10.41 -2.34 -9.19
N GLY A 196 10.39 -3.27 -8.22
CA GLY A 196 10.48 -4.70 -8.50
C GLY A 196 9.33 -5.25 -9.35
N ILE A 197 8.12 -4.69 -9.22
CA ILE A 197 6.93 -5.17 -9.94
C ILE A 197 7.03 -4.94 -11.46
N PRO A 198 7.22 -3.70 -11.98
CA PRO A 198 7.37 -3.50 -13.42
C PRO A 198 8.61 -4.21 -13.99
N HIS A 199 9.67 -4.41 -13.19
CA HIS A 199 10.84 -5.18 -13.62
C HIS A 199 10.49 -6.65 -13.90
N GLU A 200 9.78 -7.32 -12.98
CA GLU A 200 9.36 -8.71 -13.19
C GLU A 200 8.35 -8.86 -14.33
N ILE A 201 7.42 -7.91 -14.48
CA ILE A 201 6.52 -7.84 -15.65
C ILE A 201 7.33 -7.72 -16.94
N GLY A 202 8.34 -6.83 -16.98
CA GLY A 202 9.22 -6.66 -18.12
C GLY A 202 9.98 -7.92 -18.50
N LYS A 203 10.53 -8.65 -17.52
CA LYS A 203 11.17 -9.96 -17.74
C LYS A 203 10.19 -10.97 -18.34
N ALA A 204 8.96 -11.04 -17.83
CA ALA A 204 7.93 -11.95 -18.35
C ALA A 204 7.59 -11.64 -19.81
N ILE A 205 7.44 -10.36 -20.16
CA ILE A 205 7.20 -9.91 -21.54
C ILE A 205 8.39 -10.26 -22.45
N ALA A 206 9.62 -9.94 -22.03
CA ALA A 206 10.82 -10.23 -22.82
C ALA A 206 11.01 -11.72 -23.10
N ARG A 207 10.72 -12.59 -22.11
CA ARG A 207 10.75 -14.05 -22.30
C ARG A 207 9.74 -14.51 -23.35
N ARG A 208 8.51 -13.97 -23.35
CA ARG A 208 7.48 -14.31 -24.35
C ARG A 208 7.85 -13.87 -25.76
N HIS A 209 8.56 -12.76 -25.92
CA HIS A 209 9.01 -12.28 -27.24
C HIS A 209 10.22 -13.04 -27.79
N ASN A 210 11.02 -13.66 -26.93
CA ASN A 210 12.19 -14.45 -27.32
C ASN A 210 11.88 -15.96 -27.50
N GLN A 211 10.60 -16.35 -27.40
CA GLN A 211 10.07 -17.69 -27.71
C GLN A 211 9.42 -17.69 -29.09
#